data_AF-A0A958ADN1-F1
#
_entry.id   AF-A0A958ADN1-F1
#
_cell.length_a   1.000
_cell.length_b   1.000
_cell.length_c   1.000
_cell.angle_alpha   90.00
_cell.angle_beta   90.00
_cell.angle_gamma   90.00
#
_symmetry.space_group_name_H-M   'P 1'
#
loop_
_entity.id
_entity.type
_entity.pdbx_description
1 polymer ?
#
loop_
_entity_poly.entity_id
_entity_poly.type
_entity_poly.pdbx_seq_one_letter_code
_entity_poly.pdbx_strand_id
1 'polypeptide(L)'
;METALELETKHRCRTVYRLDGGAGTDDKLRWLLQRDYHVVAKGFSGRRAQAWAQRVQRWDHYGADAWLGQVAPPVDWGRPVRVVVKKWPLNQAWKHSYYLTTLPLSSNTALLQLYDLRGGAEVEQFREDKGGLHLSAGFVPLLISRGFHALNLT
;
A
#
# COMPACT_ATOMS: atom_id res chain seq x y z
N MET A 1 13.01 9.25 18.99
CA MET A 1 14.21 8.89 18.19
C MET A 1 13.94 9.32 16.76
N GLU A 2 14.04 10.63 16.52
CA GLU A 2 13.72 11.31 15.26
C GLU A 2 14.71 12.49 15.19
N THR A 3 15.96 12.18 14.82
CA THR A 3 17.04 13.21 14.73
C THR A 3 17.99 12.93 13.57
N ALA A 4 17.66 12.00 12.67
CA ALA A 4 18.58 11.58 11.61
C ALA A 4 18.12 11.91 10.18
N LEU A 5 16.92 12.46 10.00
CA LEU A 5 16.37 12.78 8.68
C LEU A 5 15.70 14.15 8.74
N GLU A 6 16.50 15.21 8.86
CA GLU A 6 16.07 16.58 8.57
C GLU A 6 15.77 16.71 7.06
N LEU A 7 14.71 16.03 6.62
CA LEU A 7 14.12 16.25 5.32
C LEU A 7 13.30 17.54 5.46
N GLU A 8 13.93 18.66 5.11
CA GLU A 8 13.28 19.95 4.88
C GLU A 8 11.94 19.73 4.16
N THR A 9 10.90 20.51 4.45
CA THR A 9 9.53 20.30 3.93
C THR A 9 9.49 20.03 2.41
N LYS A 10 10.40 20.64 1.64
CA LYS A 10 10.57 20.44 0.19
C LYS A 10 10.95 18.99 -0.20
N HIS A 11 11.70 18.28 0.63
CA HIS A 11 12.10 16.89 0.39
C HIS A 11 10.97 15.90 0.74
N ARG A 12 10.10 16.23 1.69
CA ARG A 12 8.97 15.36 2.07
C ARG A 12 7.94 15.22 0.95
N CYS A 13 7.63 16.32 0.27
CA CYS A 13 6.75 16.32 -0.91
C CYS A 13 7.30 15.53 -2.10
N ARG A 14 8.60 15.16 -2.11
CA ARG A 14 9.23 14.40 -3.19
C ARG A 14 9.40 12.92 -2.85
N THR A 15 9.05 12.52 -1.64
CA THR A 15 9.19 11.17 -1.12
C THR A 15 7.86 10.43 -1.18
N VAL A 16 7.84 9.28 -1.85
CA VAL A 16 6.69 8.38 -1.89
C VAL A 16 6.92 7.18 -0.97
N TYR A 17 6.03 6.95 -0.01
CA TYR A 17 5.99 5.77 0.83
C TYR A 17 5.09 4.70 0.22
N ARG A 18 5.65 3.51 -0.03
CA ARG A 18 4.89 2.33 -0.41
C ARG A 18 4.62 1.46 0.82
N LEU A 19 3.35 1.13 1.09
CA LEU A 19 2.95 0.38 2.29
C LEU A 19 2.07 -0.82 1.95
N ASP A 20 2.41 -2.01 2.45
CA ASP A 20 1.54 -3.19 2.38
C ASP A 20 0.50 -3.18 3.52
N GLY A 21 -0.57 -3.96 3.38
CA GLY A 21 -1.66 -4.07 4.35
C GLY A 21 -1.18 -4.39 5.77
N GLY A 22 -0.10 -5.16 5.95
CA GLY A 22 0.50 -5.41 7.26
C GLY A 22 1.15 -4.19 7.93
N ALA A 23 1.49 -3.16 7.15
CA ALA A 23 2.14 -1.94 7.63
C ALA A 23 1.24 -0.69 7.53
N GLY A 24 0.17 -0.72 6.73
CA GLY A 24 -0.72 0.40 6.44
C GLY A 24 -1.97 0.46 7.33
N THR A 25 -1.79 0.64 8.64
CA THR A 25 -2.91 1.05 9.50
C THR A 25 -3.29 2.51 9.21
N ASP A 26 -4.54 2.87 9.46
CA ASP A 26 -5.05 4.22 9.19
C ASP A 26 -4.22 5.29 9.92
N ASP A 27 -3.75 5.00 11.14
CA ASP A 27 -2.93 5.93 11.93
C ASP A 27 -1.59 6.22 11.28
N LYS A 28 -0.92 5.19 10.74
CA LYS A 28 0.36 5.36 10.02
C LYS A 28 0.16 6.14 8.72
N LEU A 29 -0.91 5.86 8.00
CA LEU A 29 -1.26 6.61 6.79
C LEU A 29 -1.53 8.08 7.12
N ARG A 30 -2.34 8.34 8.16
CA ARG A 30 -2.65 9.71 8.61
C ARG A 30 -1.39 10.45 9.04
N TRP A 31 -0.50 9.79 9.79
CA TRP A 31 0.77 10.38 10.23
C TRP A 31 1.67 10.82 9.05
N LEU A 32 1.75 10.01 8.00
CA LEU A 32 2.50 10.34 6.78
C LEU A 32 1.85 11.49 6.01
N LEU A 33 0.53 11.42 5.81
CA LEU A 33 -0.21 12.43 5.05
C LEU A 33 -0.17 13.82 5.71
N GLN A 34 -0.23 13.87 7.04
CA GLN A 34 -0.08 15.11 7.83
C GLN A 34 1.30 15.77 7.70
N ARG A 35 2.32 15.04 7.22
CA ARG A 35 3.70 15.52 7.05
C ARG A 35 4.06 15.80 5.59
N ASP A 36 3.05 15.86 4.74
CA ASP A 36 3.13 16.11 3.29
C ASP A 36 3.81 15.00 2.47
N TYR A 37 4.01 13.82 3.04
CA TYR A 37 4.50 12.68 2.27
C TYR A 37 3.48 12.19 1.25
N HIS A 38 3.98 11.70 0.13
CA HIS A 38 3.17 10.93 -0.81
C HIS A 38 3.10 9.47 -0.40
N VAL A 39 1.99 8.81 -0.71
CA VAL A 39 1.78 7.40 -0.38
C VAL A 39 1.23 6.61 -1.56
N VAL A 40 1.59 5.33 -1.62
CA VAL A 40 0.97 4.28 -2.40
C VAL A 40 0.80 3.09 -1.47
N ALA A 41 -0.42 2.87 -0.97
CA ALA A 41 -0.64 1.92 0.12
C ALA A 41 -1.75 0.93 -0.20
N LYS A 42 -1.61 -0.29 0.31
CA LYS A 42 -2.70 -1.26 0.42
C LYS A 42 -3.29 -1.18 1.82
N GLY A 43 -4.62 -1.08 1.90
CA GLY A 43 -5.33 -1.07 3.16
C GLY A 43 -5.36 -2.44 3.84
N PHE A 44 -5.38 -2.44 5.17
CA PHE A 44 -5.38 -3.67 5.97
C PHE A 44 -6.74 -4.38 6.02
N SER A 45 -7.86 -3.65 6.04
CA SER A 45 -9.17 -4.23 6.36
C SER A 45 -9.92 -4.78 5.15
N GLY A 46 -10.00 -6.12 5.04
CA GLY A 46 -10.81 -6.80 4.03
C GLY A 46 -12.31 -6.52 4.14
N ARG A 47 -12.84 -6.40 5.37
CA ARG A 47 -14.26 -6.02 5.61
C ARG A 47 -14.55 -4.63 5.06
N ARG A 48 -13.64 -3.69 5.26
CA ARG A 48 -13.74 -2.34 4.71
C ARG A 48 -13.65 -2.34 3.18
N ALA A 49 -12.74 -3.13 2.62
CA ALA A 49 -12.63 -3.33 1.17
C ALA A 49 -13.97 -3.79 0.57
N GLN A 50 -14.61 -4.76 1.20
CA GLN A 50 -15.93 -5.27 0.78
C GLN A 50 -17.02 -4.19 0.89
N ALA A 51 -17.07 -3.44 2.00
CA ALA A 51 -18.04 -2.36 2.15
C ALA A 51 -17.84 -1.24 1.10
N TRP A 52 -16.59 -0.97 0.72
CA TRP A 52 -16.28 0.02 -0.30
C TRP A 52 -16.55 -0.48 -1.71
N ALA A 53 -16.38 -1.78 -1.97
CA ALA A 53 -16.72 -2.40 -3.24
C ALA A 53 -18.21 -2.20 -3.60
N GLN A 54 -19.10 -2.19 -2.60
CA GLN A 54 -20.53 -1.92 -2.79
C GLN A 54 -20.83 -0.48 -3.27
N ARG A 55 -19.89 0.45 -3.10
CA ARG A 55 -20.02 1.86 -3.49
C ARG A 55 -19.38 2.18 -4.83
N VAL A 56 -18.69 1.21 -5.43
CA VAL A 56 -18.07 1.38 -6.74
C VAL A 56 -19.16 1.39 -7.82
N GLN A 57 -19.22 2.48 -8.58
CA GLN A 57 -20.18 2.64 -9.67
C GLN A 57 -19.72 2.00 -10.98
N ARG A 58 -18.40 1.96 -11.22
CA ARG A 58 -17.80 1.44 -12.44
C ARG A 58 -16.62 0.54 -12.12
N TRP A 59 -16.62 -0.64 -12.73
CA TRP A 59 -15.55 -1.62 -12.67
C TRP A 59 -14.86 -1.71 -14.02
N ASP A 60 -13.54 -1.58 -14.04
CA ASP A 60 -12.70 -1.80 -15.21
C ASP A 60 -11.90 -3.09 -15.02
N HIS A 61 -11.70 -3.86 -16.09
CA HIS A 61 -10.93 -5.10 -16.04
C HIS A 61 -9.46 -4.84 -15.69
N TYR A 62 -8.88 -5.77 -14.95
CA TYR A 62 -7.47 -5.77 -14.58
C TYR A 62 -6.93 -7.21 -14.58
N GLY A 63 -6.08 -7.52 -15.56
CA GLY A 63 -5.63 -8.89 -15.80
C GLY A 63 -6.78 -9.80 -16.26
N ALA A 64 -6.63 -11.11 -16.05
CA ALA A 64 -7.60 -12.10 -16.49
C ALA A 64 -8.89 -12.09 -15.62
N ASP A 65 -8.74 -12.20 -14.30
CA ASP A 65 -9.86 -12.44 -13.37
C ASP A 65 -9.93 -11.43 -12.23
N ALA A 66 -9.64 -10.16 -12.50
CA ALA A 66 -9.81 -9.11 -11.51
C ALA A 66 -10.37 -7.82 -12.11
N TRP A 67 -10.95 -7.00 -11.23
CA TRP A 67 -11.53 -5.71 -11.58
C TRP A 67 -11.09 -4.66 -10.60
N LEU A 68 -10.93 -3.44 -11.11
CA LEU A 68 -10.60 -2.24 -10.35
C LEU A 68 -11.74 -1.24 -10.42
N GLY A 69 -12.03 -0.61 -9.30
CA GLY A 69 -13.07 0.39 -9.18
C GLY A 69 -12.63 1.53 -8.29
N GLN A 70 -12.91 2.76 -8.68
CA GLN A 70 -12.66 3.92 -7.83
C GLN A 70 -13.86 4.20 -6.94
N VAL A 71 -13.59 4.63 -5.71
CA VAL A 71 -14.61 5.09 -4.78
C VAL A 71 -14.16 6.42 -4.18
N ALA A 72 -15.11 7.31 -3.89
CA ALA A 72 -14.81 8.50 -3.09
C ALA A 72 -14.30 8.05 -1.71
N PRO A 73 -13.20 8.61 -1.19
CA PRO A 73 -12.69 8.26 0.13
C PRO A 73 -13.79 8.49 1.17
N PRO A 74 -14.26 7.46 1.88
CA PRO A 74 -15.37 7.62 2.82
C PRO A 74 -14.91 8.10 4.20
N VAL A 75 -13.62 8.46 4.31
CA VAL A 75 -12.98 9.01 5.50
C VAL A 75 -12.20 10.23 5.05
N ASP A 76 -12.24 11.29 5.85
CA ASP A 76 -11.38 12.45 5.65
C ASP A 76 -9.94 12.14 6.09
N TRP A 77 -9.02 12.20 5.12
CA TRP A 77 -7.60 11.98 5.31
C TRP A 77 -6.82 13.28 5.55
N GLY A 78 -7.51 14.42 5.64
CA GLY A 78 -6.92 15.76 5.80
C GLY A 78 -6.34 16.34 4.50
N ARG A 79 -6.36 15.56 3.42
CA ARG A 79 -5.97 15.97 2.07
C ARG A 79 -6.57 15.04 1.01
N PRO A 80 -6.61 15.45 -0.27
CA PRO A 80 -7.09 14.59 -1.33
C PRO A 80 -6.27 13.30 -1.44
N VAL A 81 -6.97 12.18 -1.38
CA VAL A 81 -6.43 10.86 -1.70
C VAL A 81 -7.38 10.18 -2.69
N ARG A 82 -6.82 9.36 -3.57
CA ARG A 82 -7.59 8.48 -4.43
C ARG A 82 -7.65 7.09 -3.82
N VAL A 83 -8.84 6.49 -3.83
CA VAL A 83 -9.06 5.14 -3.33
C VAL A 83 -9.53 4.24 -4.47
N VAL A 84 -8.83 3.13 -4.65
CA VAL A 84 -9.16 2.10 -5.64
C VAL A 84 -9.41 0.78 -4.94
N VAL A 85 -10.54 0.16 -5.22
CA VAL A 85 -10.91 -1.18 -4.75
C VAL A 85 -10.58 -2.17 -5.85
N LYS A 86 -9.96 -3.30 -5.48
CA LYS A 86 -9.76 -4.46 -6.34
C LYS A 86 -10.69 -5.58 -5.89
N LYS A 87 -11.36 -6.25 -6.82
CA LYS A 87 -12.10 -7.49 -6.56
C LYS A 87 -11.69 -8.61 -7.49
N TRP A 88 -11.77 -9.85 -7.01
CA TRP A 88 -11.51 -11.08 -7.78
C TRP A 88 -12.30 -12.26 -7.19
N PRO A 89 -12.65 -13.27 -7.99
CA PRO A 89 -13.30 -14.47 -7.48
C PRO A 89 -12.27 -15.37 -6.76
N LEU A 90 -12.70 -15.99 -5.66
CA LEU A 90 -11.98 -17.05 -4.97
C LEU A 90 -12.98 -17.98 -4.29
N ASN A 91 -12.97 -19.26 -4.66
CA ASN A 91 -13.86 -20.29 -4.11
C ASN A 91 -15.34 -19.87 -4.12
N GLN A 92 -15.85 -19.51 -5.29
CA GLN A 92 -17.24 -19.05 -5.52
C GLN A 92 -17.65 -17.75 -4.80
N ALA A 93 -16.72 -17.10 -4.09
CA ALA A 93 -16.95 -15.83 -3.41
C ALA A 93 -16.08 -14.71 -3.98
N TRP A 94 -16.53 -13.47 -3.83
CA TRP A 94 -15.73 -12.29 -4.17
C TRP A 94 -14.79 -11.92 -3.03
N LYS A 95 -13.50 -11.79 -3.33
CA LYS A 95 -12.50 -11.19 -2.45
C LYS A 95 -12.26 -9.75 -2.83
N HIS A 96 -11.86 -8.96 -1.85
CA HIS A 96 -11.71 -7.52 -1.99
C HIS A 96 -10.44 -7.05 -1.30
N SER A 97 -9.74 -6.12 -1.94
CA SER A 97 -8.70 -5.29 -1.32
C SER A 97 -8.92 -3.84 -1.75
N TYR A 98 -8.33 -2.89 -1.03
CA TYR A 98 -8.34 -1.49 -1.45
C TYR A 98 -6.96 -0.88 -1.33
N TYR A 99 -6.74 0.14 -2.14
CA TYR A 99 -5.48 0.85 -2.31
C TYR A 99 -5.73 2.34 -2.22
N LEU A 100 -4.77 3.07 -1.69
CA LEU A 100 -4.83 4.51 -1.53
C LEU A 100 -3.59 5.13 -2.17
N THR A 101 -3.76 6.26 -2.82
CA THR A 101 -2.63 7.04 -3.33
C THR A 101 -2.89 8.53 -3.28
N THR A 102 -1.83 9.29 -3.07
CA THR A 102 -1.80 10.75 -3.27
C THR A 102 -1.24 11.15 -4.62
N LEU A 103 -0.69 10.19 -5.39
CA LEU A 103 -0.06 10.47 -6.67
C LEU A 103 -1.12 10.69 -7.77
N PRO A 104 -0.90 11.67 -8.67
CA PRO A 104 -1.80 11.95 -9.79
C PRO A 104 -1.59 10.93 -10.93
N LEU A 105 -1.88 9.66 -10.66
CA LEU A 105 -1.69 8.58 -11.63
C LEU A 105 -2.80 8.57 -12.69
N SER A 106 -2.42 8.34 -13.94
CA SER A 106 -3.32 8.39 -15.10
C SER A 106 -4.43 7.31 -15.09
N SER A 107 -4.25 6.20 -14.36
CA SER A 107 -5.23 5.11 -14.32
C SER A 107 -5.20 4.30 -13.02
N ASN A 108 -6.28 3.54 -12.76
CA ASN A 108 -6.34 2.58 -11.65
C ASN A 108 -5.28 1.48 -11.83
N THR A 109 -5.04 1.05 -13.08
CA THR A 109 -4.01 0.08 -13.44
C THR A 109 -2.62 0.59 -13.12
N ALA A 110 -2.30 1.86 -13.43
CA ALA A 110 -1.01 2.47 -13.10
C ALA A 110 -0.74 2.49 -11.59
N LEU A 111 -1.78 2.73 -10.77
CA LEU A 111 -1.68 2.60 -9.32
C LEU A 111 -1.30 1.18 -8.90
N LEU A 112 -2.02 0.18 -9.40
CA LEU A 112 -1.74 -1.21 -9.04
C LEU A 112 -0.37 -1.66 -9.54
N GLN A 113 0.02 -1.30 -10.75
CA GLN A 113 1.35 -1.61 -11.28
C GLN A 113 2.45 -0.99 -10.42
N LEU A 114 2.34 0.29 -10.05
CA LEU A 114 3.30 0.97 -9.18
C LEU A 114 3.39 0.30 -7.80
N TYR A 115 2.26 -0.13 -7.25
CA TYR A 115 2.24 -0.92 -6.02
C TYR A 115 2.91 -2.30 -6.22
N ASP A 116 2.60 -2.99 -7.31
CA ASP A 116 3.00 -4.37 -7.64
C ASP A 116 4.44 -4.50 -8.18
N LEU A 117 5.21 -3.41 -8.37
CA LEU A 117 6.64 -3.42 -8.75
C LEU A 117 7.58 -4.23 -7.80
N ARG A 118 7.00 -4.98 -6.85
CA ARG A 118 7.67 -5.93 -5.97
C ARG A 118 8.02 -7.28 -6.62
N GLY A 119 7.43 -7.62 -7.77
CA GLY A 119 7.66 -8.93 -8.41
C GLY A 119 9.07 -9.14 -8.98
N GLY A 120 9.78 -8.06 -9.35
CA GLY A 120 11.09 -8.16 -10.04
C GLY A 120 12.32 -7.99 -9.15
N ALA A 121 12.23 -7.23 -8.05
CA ALA A 121 13.39 -6.89 -7.23
C ALA A 121 13.50 -7.65 -5.91
N GLU A 122 12.43 -8.34 -5.47
CA GLU A 122 12.38 -8.95 -4.13
C GLU A 122 12.19 -10.48 -4.16
N VAL A 123 12.03 -11.11 -5.32
CA VAL A 123 11.82 -12.57 -5.40
C VAL A 123 13.14 -13.36 -5.40
N GLU A 124 14.25 -12.78 -5.86
CA GLU A 124 15.54 -13.48 -5.85
C GLU A 124 16.26 -13.45 -4.49
N GLN A 125 16.04 -12.41 -3.68
CA GLN A 125 16.82 -12.25 -2.44
C GLN A 125 16.22 -12.97 -1.21
N PHE A 126 14.90 -13.15 -1.15
CA PHE A 126 14.23 -13.74 0.04
C PHE A 126 14.04 -15.26 -0.03
N ARG A 127 14.41 -15.92 -1.14
CA ARG A 127 14.31 -17.39 -1.28
C ARG A 127 15.57 -18.11 -0.80
N GLU A 128 16.73 -17.47 -0.89
CA GLU A 128 18.00 -17.98 -0.37
C GLU A 128 18.06 -17.93 1.18
N ASP A 129 17.36 -16.97 1.81
CA ASP A 129 17.53 -16.69 3.25
C ASP A 129 16.60 -17.49 4.19
N LYS A 130 15.63 -18.24 3.66
CA LYS A 130 14.72 -19.07 4.48
C LYS A 130 15.21 -20.50 4.70
N GLY A 131 16.31 -20.92 4.08
CA GLY A 131 16.93 -22.23 4.33
C GLY A 131 17.81 -22.29 5.59
N GLY A 132 18.19 -21.13 6.15
CA GLY A 132 19.31 -21.05 7.11
C GLY A 132 18.96 -20.78 8.58
N LEU A 133 17.71 -20.50 8.96
CA LEU A 133 17.39 -20.05 10.32
C LEU A 133 16.40 -20.98 11.04
N HIS A 134 16.97 -22.03 11.64
CA HIS A 134 16.40 -22.70 12.80
C HIS A 134 16.39 -21.73 13.99
N LEU A 135 15.23 -21.19 14.37
CA LEU A 135 15.06 -20.55 15.68
C LEU A 135 13.75 -21.00 16.32
N SER A 136 13.95 -21.74 17.41
CA SER A 136 13.01 -22.24 18.39
C SER A 136 12.26 -21.13 19.13
N ALA A 137 11.14 -21.51 19.73
CA ALA A 137 10.22 -20.67 20.49
C ALA A 137 10.91 -19.78 21.53
N GLY A 138 10.57 -18.50 21.53
CA GLY A 138 10.95 -17.52 22.54
C GLY A 138 10.64 -16.12 22.04
N PHE A 139 9.89 -15.36 22.81
CA PHE A 139 9.60 -13.95 22.56
C PHE A 139 10.91 -13.14 22.43
N VAL A 140 11.13 -12.52 21.27
CA VAL A 140 12.28 -11.65 20.97
C VAL A 140 11.75 -10.31 20.42
N PRO A 141 12.29 -9.15 20.86
CA PRO A 141 11.80 -7.84 20.44
C PRO A 141 11.98 -7.68 18.94
N LEU A 142 10.91 -7.26 18.25
CA LEU A 142 10.89 -7.11 16.80
C LEU A 142 11.88 -6.02 16.37
N LEU A 143 13.10 -6.46 16.09
CA LEU A 143 14.13 -5.75 15.38
C LEU A 143 13.52 -5.18 14.09
N ILE A 144 13.59 -3.87 13.96
CA ILE A 144 13.14 -3.09 12.81
C ILE A 144 13.92 -3.58 11.58
N SER A 145 13.35 -4.54 10.85
CA SER A 145 13.86 -4.91 9.54
C SER A 145 13.50 -3.80 8.56
N ARG A 146 14.54 -3.10 8.12
CA ARG A 146 14.51 -2.07 7.08
C ARG A 146 13.99 -2.68 5.77
N GLY A 147 12.75 -2.35 5.45
CA GLY A 147 12.18 -2.46 4.10
C GLY A 147 11.53 -1.14 3.72
N PHE A 148 12.25 -0.03 3.90
CA PHE A 148 11.83 1.33 3.54
C PHE A 148 12.44 1.70 2.19
N HIS A 149 11.66 1.64 1.11
CA HIS A 149 12.08 2.20 -0.17
C HIS A 149 11.31 3.50 -0.42
N ALA A 150 11.99 4.63 -0.19
CA ALA A 150 11.59 5.93 -0.68
C ALA A 150 11.96 6.02 -2.15
N LEU A 151 10.97 6.16 -3.03
CA LEU A 151 11.21 6.55 -4.42
C LEU A 151 11.20 8.09 -4.48
N ASN A 152 12.33 8.67 -4.91
CA ASN A 152 12.45 10.11 -5.14
C ASN A 152 11.85 10.41 -6.52
N LEU A 153 10.85 11.29 -6.58
CA LEU A 153 10.38 11.85 -7.84
C LEU A 153 11.43 12.88 -8.32
N THR A 154 11.97 12.72 -9.53
CA THR A 154 12.85 13.71 -10.20
C THR A 154 12.06 14.89 -10.73
#